data_AF-A0A2V7U0B5-F1
#
_entry.id   AF-A0A2V7U0B5-F1
#
_cell.length_a   1.000
_cell.length_b   1.000
_cell.length_c   1.000
_cell.angle_alpha   90.00
_cell.angle_beta   90.00
_cell.angle_gamma   90.00
#
_symmetry.space_group_name_H-M   'P 1'
#
loop_
_entity.id
_entity.type
_entity.pdbx_description
1 polymer ?
#
loop_
_entity_poly.entity_id
_entity_poly.type
_entity_poly.pdbx_seq_one_letter_code
_entity_poly.pdbx_strand_id
1 'polypeptide(L)' 'MVAILGVAAVVPAAEVSTPPFFALLPFDYPGPLIRVCRTDYGICLIPYTIQPGTPCDCRAAGGTWLPGVSIH' A
#
# COMPACT_ATOMS: atom_id res chain seq x y z
N MET A 1 -4.38 44.66 20.62
CA MET A 1 -3.72 43.75 19.67
C MET A 1 -4.18 42.34 20.00
N VAL A 2 -4.88 41.68 19.07
CA VAL A 2 -5.40 40.32 19.25
C VAL A 2 -4.34 39.34 18.78
N ALA A 3 -3.75 38.57 19.71
CA ALA A 3 -2.79 37.52 19.39
C ALA A 3 -3.57 36.25 19.01
N ILE A 4 -3.52 35.86 17.74
CA ILE A 4 -4.18 34.66 17.22
C ILE A 4 -3.30 33.45 17.60
N LEU A 5 -3.80 32.61 18.50
CA LEU A 5 -3.23 31.32 18.86
C LEU A 5 -3.32 30.36 17.65
N GLY A 6 -2.20 30.13 16.99
CA GLY A 6 -2.08 29.10 15.96
C GLY A 6 -2.11 27.72 16.60
N VAL A 7 -3.24 27.02 16.46
CA VAL A 7 -3.35 25.61 16.83
C VAL A 7 -2.64 24.80 15.75
N ALA A 8 -1.42 24.34 16.05
CA ALA A 8 -0.75 23.34 15.23
C ALA A 8 -1.54 22.02 15.34
N ALA A 9 -2.30 21.68 14.31
CA ALA A 9 -2.95 20.40 14.19
C ALA A 9 -1.87 19.32 14.00
N VAL A 10 -1.39 18.76 15.11
CA VAL A 10 -0.62 17.51 15.11
C VAL A 10 -1.58 16.39 14.72
N VAL A 11 -1.54 15.99 13.45
CA VAL A 11 -2.25 14.81 12.98
C VAL A 11 -1.54 13.60 13.60
N PRO A 12 -2.20 12.79 14.45
CA PRO A 12 -1.59 11.55 14.90
C PRO A 12 -1.37 10.68 13.66
N ALA A 13 -0.13 10.23 13.45
CA ALA A 13 0.15 9.21 12.45
C ALA A 13 -0.64 7.96 12.88
N ALA A 14 -1.78 7.73 12.22
CA ALA A 14 -2.54 6.50 12.43
C ALA A 14 -1.58 5.34 12.15
N GLU A 15 -1.48 4.41 13.10
CA GLU A 15 -0.66 3.21 13.01
C GLU A 15 -1.26 2.35 11.89
N VAL A 16 -0.86 2.60 10.64
CA VAL A 16 -1.38 1.84 9.50
C VAL A 16 -0.82 0.44 9.64
N SER A 17 -1.65 -0.48 10.15
CA SER A 17 -1.31 -1.89 10.27
C SER A 17 -0.79 -2.41 8.93
N THR A 18 0.37 -3.07 8.92
CA THR A 18 0.93 -3.66 7.72
C THR A 18 -0.10 -4.62 7.12
N PRO A 19 -0.46 -4.45 5.83
CA PRO A 19 -1.48 -5.27 5.24
C PRO A 19 -0.97 -6.70 5.04
N PRO A 20 -1.86 -7.70 5.01
CA PRO A 20 -1.47 -9.08 4.76
C PRO A 20 -0.81 -9.22 3.38
N PHE A 21 0.19 -10.10 3.30
CA PHE A 21 0.86 -10.38 2.03
C PHE A 21 -0.13 -10.88 0.97
N PHE A 22 0.12 -10.50 -0.27
CA PHE A 22 -0.68 -10.77 -1.46
C PHE A 22 -2.10 -10.19 -1.43
N ALA A 23 -2.61 -9.67 -0.32
CA ALA A 23 -3.96 -9.12 -0.31
C ALA A 23 -4.06 -7.90 -1.23
N LEU A 24 -5.04 -7.93 -2.14
CA LEU A 24 -5.31 -6.81 -3.04
C LEU A 24 -5.80 -5.60 -2.22
N LEU A 25 -5.07 -4.50 -2.34
CA LEU A 25 -5.31 -3.21 -1.72
C LEU A 25 -5.64 -2.19 -2.81
N PRO A 26 -6.38 -1.12 -2.47
CA PRO A 26 -6.58 -0.01 -3.39
C PRO A 26 -5.26 0.72 -3.66
N PHE A 27 -5.14 1.36 -4.83
CA PHE A 27 -3.93 2.06 -5.25
C PHE A 27 -3.53 3.21 -4.32
N ASP A 28 -4.51 3.82 -3.65
CA ASP A 28 -4.35 4.93 -2.71
C ASP A 28 -4.09 4.47 -1.26
N TYR A 29 -3.69 3.20 -1.05
CA TYR A 29 -3.36 2.69 0.27
C TYR A 29 -2.34 3.61 0.99
N PRO A 30 -2.70 4.21 2.14
CA PRO A 30 -1.92 5.28 2.76
C PRO A 30 -0.72 4.78 3.56
N GLY A 31 -0.61 3.46 3.77
CA GLY A 31 0.44 2.86 4.57
C GLY A 31 1.73 2.60 3.79
N PRO A 32 2.88 2.51 4.48
CA PRO A 32 4.13 2.13 3.84
C PRO A 32 4.03 0.69 3.32
N LEU A 33 4.31 0.51 2.04
CA LEU A 33 4.43 -0.80 1.43
C LEU A 33 5.87 -1.01 0.98
N ILE A 34 6.45 -2.15 1.36
CA ILE A 34 7.76 -2.60 0.91
C ILE A 34 7.58 -3.73 -0.10
N ARG A 35 8.23 -3.64 -1.26
CA ARG A 35 8.13 -4.62 -2.36
C ARG A 35 6.67 -4.77 -2.82
N VAL A 36 6.31 -3.96 -3.80
CA VAL A 36 4.91 -3.79 -4.24
C VAL A 36 4.69 -4.47 -5.57
N CYS A 37 3.69 -5.35 -5.62
CA CYS A 37 3.13 -5.84 -6.86
C CYS A 37 1.99 -4.91 -7.29
N ARG A 38 2.06 -4.38 -8.51
CA ARG A 38 1.01 -3.54 -9.09
C ARG A 38 0.25 -4.32 -10.17
N THR A 39 -1.07 -4.37 -10.02
CA THR A 39 -2.01 -4.97 -10.98
C THR A 39 -2.82 -3.86 -11.65
N ASP A 40 -3.73 -4.23 -12.55
CA ASP A 40 -4.72 -3.30 -13.11
C ASP A 40 -5.82 -2.90 -12.10
N TYR A 41 -5.98 -3.65 -11.01
CA TYR A 41 -7.07 -3.50 -10.05
C TYR A 41 -6.65 -2.91 -8.71
N GLY A 42 -5.34 -2.89 -8.43
CA GLY A 42 -4.80 -2.43 -7.17
C GLY A 42 -3.35 -2.84 -6.98
N ILE A 43 -2.91 -2.81 -5.73
CA ILE A 43 -1.55 -3.15 -5.32
C ILE A 43 -1.57 -4.21 -4.21
N CYS A 44 -0.46 -4.93 -4.02
CA CYS A 44 -0.30 -5.78 -2.85
C CYS A 44 1.16 -5.85 -2.39
N LEU A 45 1.35 -6.22 -1.13
CA LEU A 45 2.64 -6.44 -0.51
C LEU A 45 3.12 -7.87 -0.81
N ILE A 46 4.37 -8.05 -1.23
CA ILE A 46 4.97 -9.38 -1.45
C ILE A 46 6.05 -9.71 -0.40
N PRO A 47 6.14 -10.97 0.06
CA PRO A 47 7.04 -11.36 1.15
C PRO A 47 8.47 -11.65 0.70
N TYR A 48 8.76 -11.59 -0.61
CA TYR A 48 10.06 -11.90 -1.18
C TYR A 48 10.57 -10.74 -2.03
N THR A 49 11.90 -10.62 -2.13
CA THR A 49 12.55 -9.67 -3.03
C THR A 49 12.46 -10.19 -4.46
N ILE A 50 12.02 -9.32 -5.36
CA ILE A 50 11.87 -9.60 -6.79
C ILE A 50 12.33 -8.35 -7.56
N GLN A 51 12.86 -8.52 -8.77
CA GLN A 51 13.29 -7.39 -9.57
C GLN A 51 12.08 -6.59 -10.09
N PRO A 52 12.12 -5.25 -10.09
CA PRO A 52 11.11 -4.43 -10.75
C PRO A 52 10.91 -4.87 -12.21
N GLY A 53 9.66 -4.90 -12.68
CA GLY A 53 9.26 -5.38 -13.99
C GLY A 53 9.03 -6.88 -14.10
N THR A 54 9.39 -7.66 -13.07
CA THR A 54 9.11 -9.11 -13.05
C THR A 54 7.62 -9.37 -12.75
N PRO A 55 7.00 -10.40 -13.36
CA PRO A 55 5.63 -10.79 -13.05
C PRO A 55 5.43 -11.15 -11.58
N CYS A 56 4.29 -10.77 -11.02
CA CYS A 56 3.84 -11.10 -9.67
C CYS A 56 2.31 -11.18 -9.64
N ASP A 57 1.74 -11.67 -8.54
CA ASP A 57 0.29 -11.81 -8.41
C ASP A 57 -0.23 -11.28 -7.07
N CYS A 58 -1.42 -10.69 -7.11
CA CYS A 58 -2.19 -10.28 -5.93
C CYS A 58 -3.47 -11.12 -5.80
N ARG A 59 -3.85 -11.43 -4.58
CA ARG A 59 -5.06 -12.18 -4.24
C ARG A 59 -6.20 -11.23 -3.89
N ALA A 60 -7.24 -11.24 -4.72
CA ALA A 60 -8.49 -10.54 -4.45
C ALA A 60 -9.23 -11.17 -3.25
N ALA A 61 -10.17 -10.44 -2.65
CA ALA A 61 -10.96 -10.92 -1.52
C ALA A 61 -11.75 -12.22 -1.82
N GLY A 62 -12.14 -12.42 -3.08
CA GLY A 62 -12.79 -13.65 -3.55
C GLY A 62 -11.83 -14.84 -3.76
N GLY A 63 -10.53 -14.66 -3.51
CA GLY A 63 -9.50 -15.69 -3.64
C GLY A 63 -8.86 -15.79 -5.02
N THR A 64 -9.35 -15.05 -6.02
CA THR A 64 -8.76 -14.97 -7.36
C THR A 64 -7.39 -14.31 -7.34
N TRP A 65 -6.44 -14.89 -8.07
CA TRP A 65 -5.12 -14.29 -8.31
C TRP A 65 -5.19 -13.37 -9.53
N LEU A 66 -4.73 -12.14 -9.34
CA LEU A 66 -4.70 -11.07 -10.33
C LEU A 66 -3.25 -10.82 -10.71
N PRO A 67 -2.91 -10.92 -12.01
CA PRO A 67 -1.56 -10.72 -12.46
C PRO A 67 -1.15 -9.25 -12.37
N GLY A 68 0.14 -9.04 -12.15
CA GLY A 68 0.75 -7.73 -12.05
C GLY A 68 2.25 -7.78 -12.29
N VAL A 69 2.90 -6.67 -11.99
CA VAL A 69 4.35 -6.50 -12.10
C VAL A 69 4.92 -5.84 -10.85
N SER A 70 6.10 -6.27 -10.42
CA SER A 70 6.79 -5.59 -9.32
C SER A 70 7.21 -4.19 -9.75
N ILE A 71 7.01 -3.21 -8.88
CA ILE A 71 7.40 -1.81 -9.14
C ILE A 71 8.48 -1.29 -8.19
N HIS A 72 8.87 -2.09 -7.19
CA HIS A 72 9.88 -1.76 -6.18
C HIS A 72 10.85 -2.91 -5.95
#